data_AF-A0A3P1SYJ1-F1
#
_entry.id   AF-A0A3P1SYJ1-F1
#
_cell.length_a   1.000
_cell.length_b   1.000
_cell.length_c   1.000
_cell.angle_alpha   90.00
_cell.angle_beta   90.00
_cell.angle_gamma   90.00
#
_symmetry.space_group_name_H-M   'P 1'
#
loop_
_entity.id
_entity.type
_entity.pdbx_description
1 polymer ?
#
loop_
_entity_poly.entity_id
_entity_poly.type
_entity_poly.pdbx_seq_one_letter_code
_entity_poly.pdbx_strand_id
1 'polypeptide(L)'
;MNNFDDILGDIKDLDRKRVKIILKRIWQVNDKVINKEILLDTIQKLFDNNFIVDYYTQGGVCFAEMLNEAVVNYDGKVFKCTTIDEFDEHNSYGYLDTETGEIIWNKKISTIGYDLTKDKCKKCKLYPSCLGPCTLHLMNGDDACFIETLNLSLAEYLMFLYKNEMIGKNIFFVDICICLFSILCAGKSNRR
;
A
#
# COMPACT_ATOMS: atom_id res chain seq x y z
N MET A 1 7.09 -3.73 -21.19
CA MET A 1 5.63 -3.95 -21.05
C MET A 1 4.90 -3.93 -22.40
N ASN A 2 5.56 -4.25 -23.52
CA ASN A 2 4.96 -4.11 -24.85
C ASN A 2 3.79 -5.08 -25.13
N ASN A 3 3.57 -6.06 -24.25
CA ASN A 3 2.49 -7.03 -24.32
C ASN A 3 1.59 -6.96 -23.06
N PHE A 4 1.48 -5.80 -22.42
CA PHE A 4 0.60 -5.68 -21.25
C PHE A 4 -0.87 -5.94 -21.61
N ASP A 5 -1.28 -5.68 -22.85
CA ASP A 5 -2.65 -5.91 -23.30
C ASP A 5 -3.04 -7.39 -23.29
N ASP A 6 -2.10 -8.30 -23.57
CA ASP A 6 -2.32 -9.75 -23.47
C ASP A 6 -2.58 -10.15 -22.00
N ILE A 7 -1.71 -9.67 -21.09
CA ILE A 7 -1.84 -9.90 -19.64
C ILE A 7 -3.17 -9.33 -19.14
N LEU A 8 -3.53 -8.12 -19.56
CA LEU A 8 -4.79 -7.48 -19.22
C LEU A 8 -5.97 -8.34 -19.68
N GLY A 9 -5.89 -8.90 -20.89
CA GLY A 9 -6.85 -9.84 -21.43
C GLY A 9 -7.09 -11.07 -20.55
N ASP A 10 -6.02 -11.62 -19.98
CA ASP A 10 -6.07 -12.79 -19.10
C ASP A 10 -6.65 -12.49 -17.71
N ILE A 11 -6.43 -11.27 -17.20
CA ILE A 11 -6.86 -10.89 -15.84
C ILE A 11 -8.18 -10.12 -15.79
N LYS A 12 -8.70 -9.64 -16.93
CA LYS A 12 -9.86 -8.73 -16.97
C LYS A 12 -11.11 -9.28 -16.28
N ASP A 13 -11.29 -10.60 -16.25
CA ASP A 13 -12.50 -11.26 -15.71
C ASP A 13 -12.40 -11.53 -14.20
N LEU A 14 -11.29 -11.20 -13.55
CA LEU A 14 -11.10 -11.36 -12.11
C LEU A 14 -12.08 -10.49 -11.29
N ASP A 15 -12.55 -11.00 -10.15
CA ASP A 15 -13.43 -10.26 -9.25
C ASP A 15 -12.72 -9.02 -8.65
N ARG A 16 -13.17 -7.83 -9.04
CA ARG A 16 -12.62 -6.54 -8.58
C ARG A 16 -12.78 -6.31 -7.08
N LYS A 17 -13.74 -6.94 -6.41
CA LYS A 17 -13.88 -6.87 -4.94
C LYS A 17 -12.78 -7.66 -4.21
N ARG A 18 -12.08 -8.56 -4.91
CA ARG A 18 -11.09 -9.49 -4.32
C ARG A 18 -9.68 -9.36 -4.88
N VAL A 19 -9.47 -8.46 -5.84
CA VAL A 19 -8.19 -8.32 -6.54
C VAL A 19 -7.68 -6.89 -6.47
N LYS A 20 -6.42 -6.76 -6.05
CA LYS A 20 -5.61 -5.54 -6.12
C LYS A 20 -4.40 -5.82 -7.01
N ILE A 21 -4.12 -4.97 -7.98
CA ILE A 21 -2.95 -5.10 -8.84
C ILE A 21 -1.82 -4.28 -8.25
N ILE A 22 -0.70 -4.94 -7.93
CA ILE A 22 0.48 -4.28 -7.40
C ILE A 22 1.52 -4.16 -8.51
N LEU A 23 1.81 -2.94 -8.94
CA LEU A 23 2.86 -2.63 -9.90
C LEU A 23 4.17 -2.38 -9.14
N LYS A 24 5.09 -3.34 -9.22
CA LYS A 24 6.42 -3.23 -8.62
C LYS A 24 7.51 -3.24 -9.69
N ARG A 25 8.51 -2.38 -9.51
CA ARG A 25 9.77 -2.47 -10.23
C ARG A 25 10.57 -3.65 -9.67
N ILE A 26 11.02 -4.54 -10.57
CA ILE A 26 11.95 -5.60 -10.22
C ILE A 26 13.35 -4.98 -10.12
N TRP A 27 14.03 -5.21 -9.00
CA TRP A 27 15.36 -4.66 -8.69
C TRP A 27 16.45 -5.07 -9.70
N GLN A 28 16.25 -6.15 -10.45
CA GLN A 28 17.18 -6.69 -11.44
C GLN A 28 17.18 -5.92 -12.78
N VAL A 29 16.28 -4.94 -12.97
CA VAL A 29 16.16 -4.19 -14.23
C VAL A 29 16.81 -2.82 -14.10
N ASN A 30 17.66 -2.48 -15.07
CA ASN A 30 18.38 -1.20 -15.12
C ASN A 30 17.41 0.00 -15.16
N ASP A 31 17.71 1.03 -14.39
CA ASP A 31 16.97 2.27 -14.16
C ASP A 31 16.68 3.06 -15.45
N LYS A 32 17.51 2.90 -16.49
CA LYS A 32 17.36 3.60 -17.77
C LYS A 32 16.30 2.99 -18.71
N VAL A 33 15.65 1.89 -18.31
CA VAL A 33 14.83 1.06 -19.22
C VAL A 33 13.31 1.25 -19.04
N ILE A 34 12.84 1.81 -17.92
CA ILE A 34 11.39 1.98 -17.71
C ILE A 34 10.91 3.29 -18.32
N ASN A 35 10.32 3.19 -19.51
CA ASN A 35 9.66 4.30 -20.17
C ASN A 35 8.42 4.74 -19.35
N LYS A 36 8.45 5.98 -18.83
CA LYS A 36 7.38 6.60 -18.06
C LYS A 36 6.03 6.59 -18.78
N GLU A 37 6.02 6.80 -20.10
CA GLU A 37 4.79 6.80 -20.91
C GLU A 37 4.13 5.42 -20.89
N ILE A 38 4.92 4.35 -21.02
CA ILE A 38 4.41 2.98 -20.97
C ILE A 38 3.84 2.66 -19.58
N LEU A 39 4.48 3.14 -18.51
CA LEU A 39 3.99 2.98 -17.15
C LEU A 39 2.64 3.68 -16.97
N LEU A 40 2.53 4.95 -17.39
CA LEU A 40 1.29 5.72 -17.28
C LEU A 40 0.16 5.12 -18.13
N ASP A 41 0.47 4.66 -19.35
CA ASP A 41 -0.48 3.94 -20.21
C ASP A 41 -0.99 2.67 -19.53
N THR A 42 -0.11 1.87 -18.94
CA THR A 42 -0.48 0.65 -18.20
C THR A 42 -1.37 0.96 -17.01
N ILE A 43 -1.01 1.97 -16.20
CA ILE A 43 -1.83 2.42 -15.07
C ILE A 43 -3.22 2.86 -15.56
N GLN A 44 -3.28 3.60 -16.67
CA GLN A 44 -4.53 4.06 -17.24
C GLN A 44 -5.40 2.89 -17.71
N LYS A 45 -4.83 1.93 -18.42
CA LYS A 45 -5.53 0.71 -18.85
C LYS A 45 -6.10 -0.10 -17.68
N LEU A 46 -5.36 -0.20 -16.57
CA LEU A 46 -5.85 -0.84 -15.35
C LEU A 46 -7.05 -0.08 -14.75
N PHE A 47 -6.96 1.26 -14.69
CA PHE A 47 -8.07 2.08 -14.20
C PHE A 47 -9.30 2.01 -15.09
N ASP A 48 -9.13 2.01 -16.42
CA ASP A 48 -10.25 1.88 -17.38
C ASP A 48 -10.95 0.51 -17.25
N ASN A 49 -10.25 -0.48 -16.70
CA ASN A 49 -10.77 -1.82 -16.39
C ASN A 49 -11.17 -1.96 -14.90
N ASN A 50 -11.33 -0.86 -14.17
CA ASN A 50 -11.77 -0.82 -12.77
C ASN A 50 -10.89 -1.65 -11.81
N PHE A 51 -9.59 -1.76 -12.05
CA PHE A 51 -8.68 -2.34 -11.07
C PHE A 51 -8.27 -1.31 -10.03
N ILE A 52 -8.23 -1.73 -8.76
CA ILE A 52 -7.50 -1.01 -7.72
C ILE A 52 -6.02 -1.29 -7.91
N VAL A 53 -5.24 -0.24 -8.04
CA VAL A 53 -3.81 -0.31 -8.32
C VAL A 53 -3.01 0.14 -7.11
N ASP A 54 -1.95 -0.59 -6.79
CA ASP A 54 -0.89 -0.17 -5.88
C ASP A 54 0.38 0.04 -6.70
N TYR A 55 0.84 1.28 -6.81
CA TYR A 55 2.11 1.61 -7.45
C TYR A 55 3.01 2.27 -6.43
N TYR A 56 3.52 1.44 -5.49
CA TYR A 56 4.39 1.89 -4.40
C TYR A 56 3.81 3.09 -3.62
N THR A 57 2.50 3.11 -3.42
CA THR A 57 1.90 4.13 -2.57
C THR A 57 2.18 3.76 -1.12
N GLN A 58 3.32 4.21 -0.59
CA GLN A 58 3.53 4.37 0.84
C GLN A 58 2.63 5.54 1.31
N GLY A 59 1.33 5.28 1.32
CA GLY A 59 0.33 6.11 1.95
C GLY A 59 0.00 5.52 3.32
N GLY A 60 0.09 6.34 4.36
CA GLY A 60 -0.13 5.92 5.74
C GLY A 60 1.09 5.27 6.41
N VAL A 61 0.84 4.68 7.58
CA VAL A 61 1.87 4.08 8.43
C VAL A 61 2.40 2.81 7.77
N CYS A 62 3.72 2.73 7.59
CA CYS A 62 4.36 1.51 7.12
C CYS A 62 4.00 0.35 8.06
N PHE A 63 3.64 -0.79 7.50
CA PHE A 63 3.34 -2.02 8.22
C PHE A 63 4.49 -2.38 9.20
N ALA A 64 5.74 -2.19 8.76
CA ALA A 64 6.92 -2.48 9.57
C ALA A 64 7.04 -1.61 10.82
N GLU A 65 6.35 -0.47 10.86
CA GLU A 65 6.31 0.43 12.02
C GLU A 65 5.12 0.13 12.97
N MET A 66 4.23 -0.81 12.62
CA MET A 66 3.10 -1.20 13.47
C MET A 66 3.57 -2.13 14.58
N LEU A 67 3.25 -1.85 15.85
CA LEU A 67 3.72 -2.66 16.99
C LEU A 67 3.19 -4.10 16.97
N ASN A 68 1.99 -4.31 16.45
CA ASN A 68 1.30 -5.60 16.39
C ASN A 68 1.64 -6.42 15.12
N GLU A 69 2.69 -6.05 14.40
CA GLU A 69 3.15 -6.76 13.21
C GLU A 69 4.47 -7.48 13.45
N ALA A 70 4.62 -8.68 12.90
CA ALA A 70 5.86 -9.43 12.95
C ALA A 70 6.02 -10.28 11.69
N VAL A 71 7.24 -10.40 11.21
CA VAL A 71 7.64 -11.30 10.12
C VAL A 71 8.43 -12.44 10.75
N VAL A 72 7.85 -13.65 10.77
CA VAL A 72 8.53 -14.82 11.33
C VAL A 72 9.14 -15.63 10.20
N ASN A 73 10.42 -15.92 10.28
CA ASN A 73 11.14 -16.74 9.32
C ASN A 73 11.09 -18.24 9.72
N TYR A 74 11.41 -19.13 8.78
CA TYR A 74 11.33 -20.60 8.99
C TYR A 74 12.22 -21.12 10.12
N ASP A 75 13.28 -20.38 10.46
CA ASP A 75 14.24 -20.69 11.52
C ASP A 75 13.84 -20.09 12.87
N GLY A 76 12.63 -19.54 12.98
CA GLY A 76 12.11 -18.92 14.19
C GLY A 76 12.61 -17.50 14.43
N LYS A 77 13.51 -16.94 13.62
CA LYS A 77 13.90 -15.53 13.75
C LYS A 77 12.75 -14.60 13.38
N VAL A 78 12.66 -13.48 14.08
CA VAL A 78 11.60 -12.50 13.90
C VAL A 78 12.15 -11.18 13.38
N PHE A 79 11.48 -10.63 12.37
CA PHE A 79 11.83 -9.41 11.67
C PHE A 79 10.62 -8.46 11.63
N LYS A 80 10.84 -7.23 11.19
CA LYS A 80 9.80 -6.21 11.03
C LYS A 80 9.45 -5.90 9.58
N CYS A 81 10.35 -6.18 8.64
CA CYS A 81 10.18 -5.84 7.24
C CYS A 81 10.54 -7.04 6.37
N THR A 82 9.74 -7.27 5.31
CA THR A 82 9.99 -8.32 4.32
C THR A 82 10.86 -7.86 3.15
N THR A 83 11.25 -6.58 3.13
CA THR A 83 12.00 -5.94 2.03
C THR A 83 13.41 -5.56 2.50
N ILE A 84 14.02 -6.43 3.29
CA ILE A 84 15.42 -6.34 3.74
C ILE A 84 16.30 -7.22 2.85
N ASP A 85 17.60 -6.93 2.81
CA ASP A 85 18.53 -7.65 1.95
C ASP A 85 18.77 -9.09 2.42
N GLU A 86 18.87 -9.30 3.74
CA GLU A 86 19.19 -10.60 4.34
C GLU A 86 18.35 -10.87 5.59
N PHE A 87 17.84 -12.11 5.70
CA PHE A 87 17.11 -12.60 6.88
C PHE A 87 18.09 -13.33 7.82
N ASP A 88 19.01 -12.56 8.40
CA ASP A 88 20.09 -13.05 9.24
C ASP A 88 19.97 -12.60 10.71
N GLU A 89 20.92 -13.02 11.54
CA GLU A 89 20.96 -12.61 12.96
C GLU A 89 21.18 -11.10 13.09
N HIS A 90 21.97 -10.50 12.17
CA HIS A 90 22.21 -9.07 12.20
C HIS A 90 20.92 -8.29 12.05
N ASN A 91 20.04 -8.65 11.11
CA ASN A 91 18.80 -7.92 10.83
C ASN A 91 17.62 -8.33 11.72
N SER A 92 17.72 -9.43 12.45
CA SER A 92 16.68 -9.92 13.36
C SER A 92 16.31 -8.93 14.46
N TYR A 93 15.02 -8.85 14.76
CA TYR A 93 14.42 -8.12 15.88
C TYR A 93 14.11 -9.04 17.08
N GLY A 94 14.34 -10.35 16.96
CA GLY A 94 14.03 -11.30 18.02
C GLY A 94 13.89 -12.73 17.50
N TYR A 95 13.26 -13.59 18.30
CA TYR A 95 12.95 -14.96 17.90
C TYR A 95 11.61 -15.40 18.50
N LEU A 96 11.00 -16.41 17.89
CA LEU A 96 9.83 -17.10 18.40
C LEU A 96 10.28 -18.17 19.39
N ASP A 97 9.82 -18.07 20.64
CA ASP A 97 9.96 -19.14 21.62
C ASP A 97 9.02 -20.29 21.23
N THR A 98 9.61 -21.45 20.92
CA THR A 98 8.86 -22.62 20.44
C THR A 98 8.11 -23.35 21.56
N GLU A 99 8.43 -23.12 22.82
CA GLU A 99 7.74 -23.72 23.97
C GLU A 99 6.49 -22.93 24.34
N THR A 100 6.59 -21.60 24.35
CA THR A 100 5.50 -20.70 24.77
C THR A 100 4.68 -20.15 23.60
N GLY A 101 5.27 -20.09 22.41
CA GLY A 101 4.70 -19.42 21.24
C GLY A 101 4.83 -17.88 21.28
N GLU A 102 5.54 -17.33 22.26
CA GLU A 102 5.74 -15.89 22.40
C GLU A 102 6.91 -15.38 21.55
N ILE A 103 6.83 -14.13 21.10
CA ILE A 103 7.96 -13.47 20.44
C ILE A 103 8.84 -12.81 21.50
N ILE A 104 10.10 -13.23 21.56
CA ILE A 104 11.14 -12.62 22.40
C ILE A 104 11.88 -11.56 21.58
N TRP A 105 11.50 -10.30 21.78
CA TRP A 105 12.10 -9.16 21.10
C TRP A 105 13.48 -8.80 21.67
N ASN A 106 14.41 -8.43 20.79
CA ASN A 106 15.69 -7.85 21.18
C ASN A 106 15.60 -6.31 21.27
N LYS A 107 16.70 -5.66 21.68
CA LYS A 107 16.76 -4.21 21.88
C LYS A 107 16.37 -3.37 20.66
N LYS A 108 16.43 -3.91 19.43
CA LYS A 108 16.05 -3.17 18.22
C LYS A 108 14.59 -2.81 18.19
N ILE A 109 13.72 -3.51 18.91
CA ILE A 109 12.29 -3.16 18.94
C ILE A 109 12.07 -1.71 19.41
N SER A 110 13.00 -1.15 20.20
CA SER A 110 12.93 0.25 20.63
C SER A 110 13.11 1.25 19.50
N THR A 111 13.56 0.84 18.32
CA THR A 111 13.74 1.72 17.16
C THR A 111 12.45 1.99 16.40
N ILE A 112 11.39 1.20 16.66
CA ILE A 112 10.08 1.39 16.05
C ILE A 112 9.44 2.68 16.58
N GLY A 113 8.95 3.53 15.67
CA GLY A 113 8.33 4.80 16.03
C GLY A 113 9.31 5.91 16.43
N TYR A 114 10.61 5.74 16.14
CA TYR A 114 11.55 6.86 16.22
C TYR A 114 11.15 7.99 15.27
N ASP A 115 11.10 9.22 15.80
CA ASP A 115 10.91 10.40 14.98
C ASP A 115 12.20 10.69 14.18
N LEU A 116 12.25 10.14 12.97
CA LEU A 116 13.30 10.40 11.99
C LEU A 116 12.88 11.46 10.95
N THR A 117 11.85 12.25 11.25
CA THR A 117 11.26 13.20 10.31
C THR A 117 12.27 14.24 9.85
N LYS A 118 12.54 14.28 8.55
CA LYS A 118 13.45 15.24 7.93
C LYS A 118 12.79 16.62 7.78
N ASP A 119 13.58 17.68 7.78
CA ASP A 119 13.06 19.05 7.67
C ASP A 119 12.31 19.33 6.37
N LYS A 120 12.68 18.62 5.28
CA LYS A 120 11.92 18.65 4.01
C LYS A 120 10.50 18.12 4.19
N CYS A 121 10.31 17.08 4.99
CA CYS A 121 9.02 16.48 5.30
C CYS A 121 8.17 17.38 6.22
N LYS A 122 8.79 18.03 7.22
CA LYS A 122 8.10 18.98 8.11
C LYS A 122 7.44 20.15 7.37
N LYS A 123 7.97 20.53 6.20
CA LYS A 123 7.45 21.59 5.33
C LYS A 123 6.56 21.06 4.20
N CYS A 124 6.45 19.74 4.05
CA CYS A 124 5.74 19.10 2.95
C CYS A 124 4.24 18.99 3.23
N LYS A 125 3.40 19.46 2.30
CA LYS A 125 1.94 19.39 2.41
C LYS A 125 1.39 17.95 2.37
N LEU A 126 2.14 17.02 1.79
CA LEU A 126 1.75 15.61 1.72
C LEU A 126 2.16 14.80 2.95
N TYR A 127 2.96 15.36 3.87
CA TYR A 127 3.46 14.63 5.03
C TYR A 127 2.36 13.93 5.85
N PRO A 128 1.19 14.54 6.13
CA PRO A 128 0.12 13.85 6.87
C PRO A 128 -0.41 12.59 6.17
N SER A 129 -0.26 12.49 4.86
CA SER A 129 -0.73 11.34 4.07
C SER A 129 0.35 10.29 3.82
N CYS A 130 1.62 10.68 3.77
CA CYS A 130 2.71 9.76 3.42
C CYS A 130 3.64 9.40 4.58
N LEU A 131 3.69 10.23 5.63
CA LEU A 131 4.55 10.05 6.81
C LEU A 131 6.07 10.01 6.53
N GLY A 132 6.48 10.40 5.33
CA GLY A 132 7.89 10.52 4.94
C GLY A 132 8.47 9.24 4.34
N PRO A 133 9.79 9.20 4.13
CA PRO A 133 10.48 8.02 3.61
C PRO A 133 10.42 6.84 4.59
N CYS A 134 10.69 5.63 4.07
CA CYS A 134 10.80 4.43 4.87
C CYS A 134 11.82 4.58 6.02
N THR A 135 11.41 4.27 7.25
CA THR A 135 12.25 4.34 8.46
C THR A 135 13.56 3.57 8.31
N LEU A 136 13.53 2.39 7.67
CA LEU A 136 14.73 1.59 7.43
C LEU A 136 15.75 2.33 6.54
N HIS A 137 15.29 2.97 5.46
CA HIS A 137 16.16 3.79 4.60
C HIS A 137 16.74 4.97 5.40
N LEU A 138 15.91 5.65 6.20
CA LEU A 138 16.34 6.77 7.03
C LEU A 138 17.41 6.38 8.05
N MET A 139 17.28 5.20 8.67
CA MET A 139 18.29 4.64 9.58
C MET A 139 19.61 4.33 8.88
N ASN A 140 19.56 3.95 7.61
CA ASN A 140 20.73 3.69 6.77
C ASN A 140 21.28 4.96 6.08
N GLY A 141 20.74 6.14 6.39
CA GLY A 141 21.19 7.42 5.85
C GLY A 141 20.63 7.76 4.47
N ASP A 142 19.69 6.98 3.96
CA ASP A 142 18.95 7.27 2.72
C ASP A 142 17.65 8.00 3.05
N ASP A 143 17.56 9.26 2.66
CA ASP A 143 16.40 10.11 2.91
C ASP A 143 15.54 10.36 1.66
N ALA A 144 15.76 9.61 0.58
CA ALA A 144 15.06 9.81 -0.69
C ALA A 144 13.53 9.81 -0.52
N CYS A 145 12.87 10.80 -1.11
CA CYS A 145 11.42 10.86 -1.08
C CYS A 145 10.84 9.77 -1.98
N PHE A 146 9.94 8.92 -1.47
CA PHE A 146 9.37 7.86 -2.30
C PHE A 146 8.64 8.41 -3.53
N ILE A 147 8.02 9.60 -3.46
CA ILE A 147 7.36 10.22 -4.63
C ILE A 147 8.39 10.51 -5.73
N GLU A 148 9.59 10.93 -5.37
CA GLU A 148 10.68 11.15 -6.33
C GLU A 148 11.13 9.83 -6.96
N THR A 149 11.11 8.73 -6.20
CA THR A 149 11.48 7.40 -6.71
C THR A 149 10.41 6.75 -7.58
N LEU A 150 9.15 7.20 -7.52
CA LEU A 150 8.05 6.72 -8.37
C LEU A 150 8.16 7.15 -9.84
N ASN A 151 9.04 8.11 -10.15
CA ASN A 151 9.13 8.74 -11.48
C ASN A 151 7.80 9.40 -11.93
N LEU A 152 7.04 9.93 -10.97
CA LEU A 152 5.80 10.68 -11.20
C LEU A 152 5.97 12.12 -10.72
N SER A 153 5.37 13.06 -11.46
CA SER A 153 5.13 14.40 -10.96
C SER A 153 4.07 14.37 -9.85
N LEU A 154 4.05 15.41 -9.02
CA LEU A 154 3.04 15.56 -7.97
C LEU A 154 1.60 15.49 -8.54
N ALA A 155 1.35 16.11 -9.69
CA ALA A 155 0.02 16.10 -10.32
C ALA A 155 -0.38 14.69 -10.77
N GLU A 156 0.54 13.94 -11.37
CA GLU A 156 0.31 12.54 -11.77
C GLU A 156 0.04 11.65 -10.55
N TYR A 157 0.81 11.83 -9.46
CA TYR A 157 0.61 11.11 -8.22
C TYR A 157 -0.75 11.40 -7.58
N LEU A 158 -1.16 12.67 -7.51
CA LEU A 158 -2.47 13.06 -6.99
C LEU A 158 -3.61 12.51 -7.87
N MET A 159 -3.45 12.53 -9.19
CA MET A 159 -4.41 11.94 -10.12
C MET A 159 -4.52 10.42 -9.94
N PHE A 160 -3.39 9.74 -9.73
CA PHE A 160 -3.36 8.32 -9.40
C PHE A 160 -4.17 8.04 -8.13
N LEU A 161 -3.91 8.74 -7.03
CA LEU A 161 -4.63 8.58 -5.76
C LEU A 161 -6.13 8.82 -5.93
N TYR A 162 -6.49 9.89 -6.64
CA TYR A 162 -7.89 10.24 -6.90
C TYR A 162 -8.62 9.13 -7.69
N LYS A 163 -8.05 8.67 -8.80
CA LYS A 163 -8.68 7.61 -9.61
C LYS A 163 -8.84 6.31 -8.83
N ASN A 164 -7.82 5.94 -8.04
CA ASN A 164 -7.86 4.74 -7.22
C ASN A 164 -8.99 4.81 -6.17
N GLU A 165 -9.15 5.96 -5.51
CA GLU A 165 -10.23 6.21 -4.55
C GLU A 165 -11.62 6.15 -5.21
N MET A 166 -11.77 6.74 -6.41
CA MET A 166 -13.03 6.71 -7.15
C MET A 166 -13.41 5.30 -7.59
N ILE A 167 -12.44 4.50 -8.05
CA ILE A 167 -12.64 3.09 -8.40
C ILE A 167 -13.00 2.26 -7.15
N GLY A 168 -12.29 2.47 -6.04
CA GLY A 168 -12.58 1.79 -4.78
C GLY A 168 -14.02 2.04 -4.31
N LYS A 169 -14.49 3.29 -4.38
CA LYS A 169 -15.90 3.61 -4.14
C LYS A 169 -16.79 2.86 -5.11
N ASN A 170 -16.56 2.91 -6.40
CA ASN A 170 -17.42 2.20 -7.36
C ASN A 170 -17.53 0.69 -7.10
N ILE A 171 -16.44 0.03 -6.68
CA ILE A 171 -16.39 -1.41 -6.40
C ILE A 171 -17.11 -1.77 -5.09
N PHE A 172 -16.87 -1.02 -4.01
CA PHE A 172 -17.31 -1.37 -2.66
C PHE A 172 -18.58 -0.64 -2.21
N PHE A 173 -19.05 0.38 -2.92
CA PHE A 173 -20.25 1.15 -2.54
C PHE A 173 -21.57 0.44 -2.92
N VAL A 174 -21.51 -0.69 -3.64
CA VAL A 174 -22.67 -1.54 -3.92
C VAL A 174 -22.89 -2.53 -2.77
N ASP A 175 -23.12 -2.02 -1.56
CA ASP A 175 -23.67 -2.76 -0.40
C ASP A 175 -24.27 -1.82 0.67
N ILE A 176 -24.42 -0.53 0.41
CA ILE A 176 -25.40 0.30 1.12
C ILE A 176 -26.68 0.23 0.30
N CYS A 177 -27.37 -0.91 0.43
CA CYS A 177 -28.80 -0.93 0.19
C CYS A 177 -29.36 0.12 1.13
N ILE A 178 -29.65 1.29 0.57
CA ILE A 178 -30.34 2.35 1.27
C ILE A 178 -31.67 1.72 1.70
N CYS A 179 -31.76 1.29 2.95
CA CYS A 179 -33.01 1.18 3.68
C CYS A 179 -33.57 2.60 3.84
N LEU A 180 -33.88 3.25 2.72
CA LEU A 180 -34.98 4.21 2.62
C LEU A 180 -36.21 3.32 2.73
N PHE A 181 -36.50 2.89 3.95
CA PHE A 181 -37.86 2.54 4.32
C PHE A 181 -38.69 3.73 3.91
N SER A 182 -39.44 3.52 2.83
CA SER A 182 -40.38 4.46 2.29
C SER A 182 -41.44 4.66 3.37
N ILE A 183 -41.27 5.69 4.21
CA ILE A 183 -42.37 6.24 5.00
C ILE A 183 -43.22 7.03 4.01
N LEU A 184 -43.95 6.32 3.16
CA LEU A 184 -45.04 6.87 2.36
C LEU A 184 -46.10 5.77 2.24
N CYS A 185 -47.31 6.15 2.68
CA CYS A 185 -48.60 5.47 2.53
C CYS A 185 -48.98 4.41 3.58
N ALA A 186 -49.51 4.90 4.71
CA ALA A 186 -50.74 4.32 5.30
C ALA A 186 -51.53 5.41 6.04
N GLY A 187 -51.96 6.43 5.31
CA GLY A 187 -53.10 7.26 5.70
C GLY A 187 -54.38 6.66 5.13
N LYS A 188 -55.39 6.51 6.01
CA LYS A 188 -56.78 6.05 5.82
C LYS A 188 -57.06 4.54 5.93
N SER A 189 -57.57 4.15 7.09
CA SER A 189 -58.92 3.58 7.17
C SER A 189 -59.51 3.79 8.56
N ASN A 190 -60.79 4.15 8.56
CA ASN A 190 -61.61 4.61 9.67
C ASN A 190 -62.58 3.47 10.05
N ARG A 191 -63.03 3.40 11.32
CA ARG A 191 -64.13 2.56 11.86
C ARG A 191 -63.79 1.07 12.05
N ARG A 192 -64.15 0.39 13.15
CA ARG A 192 -65.15 0.60 14.23
C ARG A 192 -64.55 0.28 15.58
#